data_AF-G6C4U4-F1
#
_entry.id   AF-G6C4U4-F1
#
_cell.length_a   1.000
_cell.length_b   1.000
_cell.length_c   1.000
_cell.angle_alpha   90.00
_cell.angle_beta   90.00
_cell.angle_gamma   90.00
#
_symmetry.space_group_name_H-M   'P 1'
#
loop_
_entity.id
_entity.type
_entity.pdbx_description
1 polymer ?
#
loop_
_entity_poly.entity_id
_entity_poly.type
_entity_poly.pdbx_seq_one_letter_code
_entity_poly.pdbx_strand_id
1 'polypeptide(L)' 'MGLAPLMFDRLAAAKEYEAMAGHNLMDCIECGSCAYICPANRPLAEAIKTGKAKLRAKKK' A
#
# COMPACT_ATOMS: atom_id res chain seq x y z
N MET A 1 -12.56 -10.39 -1.50
CA MET A 1 -11.24 -9.73 -1.71
C MET A 1 -11.44 -8.23 -1.57
N GLY A 2 -10.94 -7.63 -0.49
CA GLY A 2 -10.95 -6.17 -0.32
C GLY A 2 -9.53 -5.69 -0.10
N LEU A 3 -9.18 -4.56 -0.69
CA LEU A 3 -7.93 -3.89 -0.34
C LEU A 3 -8.00 -3.46 1.12
N ALA A 4 -6.97 -3.76 1.89
CA ALA A 4 -6.88 -3.40 3.29
C ALA A 4 -5.94 -2.19 3.46
N PRO A 5 -6.40 -0.95 3.20
CA PRO A 5 -5.55 0.23 3.23
C PRO A 5 -4.85 0.42 4.57
N LEU A 6 -5.54 0.13 5.68
CA LEU A 6 -4.92 0.17 7.01
C LEU A 6 -3.69 -0.73 7.15
N MET A 7 -3.71 -1.93 6.56
CA MET A 7 -2.56 -2.83 6.56
C MET A 7 -1.41 -2.26 5.71
N PHE A 8 -1.70 -1.60 4.59
CA PHE A 8 -0.64 -1.02 3.75
C PHE A 8 0.19 0.02 4.48
N ASP A 9 -0.43 0.91 5.23
CA ASP A 9 0.29 1.90 6.03
C ASP A 9 1.17 1.25 7.12
N ARG A 10 0.61 0.30 7.87
CA ARG A 10 1.35 -0.43 8.91
C ARG A 10 2.52 -1.24 8.35
N LEU A 11 2.30 -1.95 7.25
CA LEU A 11 3.31 -2.78 6.61
C LEU A 11 4.37 -1.92 5.91
N ALA A 12 3.99 -0.78 5.33
CA ALA A 12 4.93 0.19 4.78
C ALA A 12 5.83 0.78 5.87
N ALA A 13 5.27 1.08 7.06
CA ALA A 13 6.04 1.51 8.22
C ALA A 13 6.99 0.41 8.73
N ALA A 14 6.55 -0.85 8.70
CA ALA A 14 7.38 -2.02 9.04
C ALA A 14 8.36 -2.45 7.93
N LYS A 15 8.34 -1.80 6.75
CA LYS A 15 9.12 -2.16 5.55
C LYS A 15 8.83 -3.59 5.04
N GLU A 16 7.65 -4.12 5.35
CA GLU A 16 7.18 -5.48 5.04
C GLU A 16 6.38 -5.50 3.74
N TYR A 17 7.06 -5.28 2.60
CA TYR A 17 6.39 -5.14 1.30
C TYR A 17 5.81 -6.45 0.75
N GLU A 18 6.35 -7.60 1.13
CA GLU A 18 5.85 -8.92 0.69
C GLU A 18 4.48 -9.22 1.31
N ALA A 19 4.30 -8.91 2.58
CA ALA A 19 3.01 -8.99 3.25
C ALA A 19 1.98 -8.06 2.58
N MET A 20 2.39 -6.88 2.11
CA MET A 20 1.49 -5.99 1.36
C MET A 20 1.02 -6.63 0.06
N ALA A 21 1.88 -7.35 -0.66
CA ALA A 21 1.47 -8.08 -1.86
C ALA A 21 0.45 -9.18 -1.57
N GLY A 22 0.57 -9.86 -0.43
CA GLY A 22 -0.43 -10.81 0.06
C GLY A 22 -1.81 -10.18 0.28
N HIS A 23 -1.87 -8.87 0.54
CA HIS A 23 -3.10 -8.09 0.71
C HIS A 23 -3.61 -7.43 -0.59
N ASN A 24 -3.29 -7.99 -1.76
CA ASN A 24 -3.72 -7.45 -3.06
C ASN A 24 -3.22 -6.02 -3.34
N LEU A 25 -2.04 -5.62 -2.83
CA LEU A 25 -1.47 -4.30 -3.14
C LEU A 25 -1.32 -4.06 -4.66
N MET A 26 -1.02 -5.11 -5.43
CA MET A 26 -0.86 -5.02 -6.89
C MET A 26 -2.17 -4.74 -7.63
N ASP A 27 -3.31 -5.05 -7.01
CA ASP A 27 -4.66 -4.79 -7.54
C ASP A 27 -5.06 -3.31 -7.39
N CYS A 28 -4.42 -2.59 -6.45
CA CYS A 28 -4.70 -1.18 -6.23
C CYS A 28 -4.35 -0.36 -7.47
N ILE A 29 -5.29 0.37 -8.06
CA ILE A 29 -5.01 1.23 -9.23
C ILE A 29 -4.42 2.62 -8.88
N GLU A 30 -4.00 2.82 -7.63
CA GLU A 30 -3.40 4.09 -7.18
C GLU A 30 -4.33 5.31 -7.34
N CYS A 31 -5.65 5.12 -7.20
CA CYS A 31 -6.65 6.19 -7.35
C CYS A 31 -6.64 7.26 -6.25
N GLY A 32 -5.90 7.07 -5.16
CA GLY A 32 -5.76 8.05 -4.08
C GLY A 32 -6.99 8.22 -3.16
N SER A 33 -8.12 7.55 -3.45
CA SER A 33 -9.34 7.66 -2.64
C SER A 33 -9.13 7.32 -1.16
N CYS A 34 -8.30 6.32 -0.87
CA CYS A 34 -7.95 5.93 0.49
C CYS A 34 -7.13 6.98 1.27
N ALA A 35 -6.32 7.80 0.61
CA ALA A 35 -5.60 8.90 1.24
C ALA A 35 -6.53 10.09 1.51
N TYR A 36 -7.48 10.35 0.60
CA TYR A 36 -8.44 11.44 0.73
C TYR A 36 -9.49 11.20 1.82
N ILE A 37 -10.02 9.98 1.93
CA ILE A 37 -11.07 9.64 2.91
C ILE A 37 -10.51 9.42 4.32
N CYS A 38 -9.19 9.30 4.48
CA CYS A 38 -8.61 8.93 5.77
C CYS A 38 -8.73 10.08 6.78
N PRO A 39 -9.49 9.92 7.88
CA PRO A 39 -9.64 10.98 8.88
C PRO A 39 -8.33 11.30 9.63
N ALA A 40 -7.37 10.37 9.61
CA ALA A 40 -6.05 10.53 10.22
C ALA A 40 -5.01 11.18 9.30
N ASN A 41 -5.39 11.61 8.08
CA ASN A 41 -4.47 12.17 7.07
C ASN A 41 -3.20 11.33 6.86
N ARG A 42 -3.31 10.00 6.95
CA ARG A 42 -2.18 9.10 6.73
C ARG A 42 -1.79 9.10 5.25
N PRO A 43 -0.49 9.12 4.91
CA PRO A 43 -0.01 9.13 3.53
C PRO A 43 -0.13 7.74 2.86
N LEU A 44 -1.34 7.19 2.82
CA LEU A 44 -1.66 5.88 2.27
C LEU A 44 -1.29 5.75 0.78
N ALA A 45 -1.49 6.83 0.02
CA ALA A 45 -1.12 6.86 -1.40
C ALA A 45 0.39 6.66 -1.60
N GLU A 46 1.21 7.35 -0.80
CA GLU A 46 2.68 7.23 -0.85
C GLU A 46 3.15 5.84 -0.41
N ALA A 47 2.53 5.28 0.65
CA ALA A 47 2.79 3.91 1.11
C ALA A 47 2.51 2.88 0.01
N ILE A 48 1.38 3.00 -0.69
CA ILE A 48 0.99 2.10 -1.78
C ILE A 48 1.96 2.21 -2.96
N LYS A 49 2.30 3.44 -3.36
CA LYS A 49 3.21 3.72 -4.48
C LYS A 49 4.62 3.20 -4.22
N THR A 50 5.13 3.46 -3.01
CA THR A 50 6.42 2.95 -2.54
C THR A 50 6.42 1.42 -2.44
N GLY A 51 5.33 0.85 -1.90
CA GLY A 51 5.18 -0.59 -1.77
C GLY A 51 5.18 -1.30 -3.13
N LYS A 52 4.44 -0.78 -4.11
CA LYS A 52 4.46 -1.29 -5.49
C LYS A 52 5.84 -1.16 -6.14
N ALA A 53 6.49 -0.01 -6.00
CA ALA A 53 7.82 0.22 -6.55
C ALA A 53 8.85 -0.78 -5.97
N LYS A 54 8.84 -0.99 -4.66
CA LYS A 54 9.72 -1.96 -3.99
C LYS A 54 9.39 -3.40 -4.35
N LEU A 55 8.11 -3.75 -4.46
CA LEU A 55 7.71 -5.09 -4.88
C LEU A 55 8.17 -5.40 -6.31
N ARG A 56 8.06 -4.41 -7.22
CA ARG A 56 8.58 -4.52 -8.59
C ARG A 56 10.11 -4.63 -8.61
N ALA A 57 10.80 -3.85 -7.78
CA ALA A 57 12.26 -3.93 -7.66
C ALA A 57 12.74 -5.28 -7.09
N LYS A 58 11.97 -5.88 -6.17
CA LYS A 58 12.28 -7.18 -5.56
C LYS A 58 11.95 -8.38 -6.46
N LYS A 59 11.12 -8.18 -7.49
CA LYS A 59 10.77 -9.19 -8.52
C LYS A 59 11.74 -9.22 -9.71
N LYS A 60 12.82 -8.43 -9.69
CA LYS A 60 13.87 -8.41 -10.72
C LYS A 60 15.11 -9.15 -10.20
#